data_AF-A0A3G3GHL6-F1
#
_entry.id   AF-A0A3G3GHL6-F1
#
_cell.length_a   1.000
_cell.length_b   1.000
_cell.length_c   1.000
_cell.angle_alpha   90.00
_cell.angle_beta   90.00
_cell.angle_gamma   90.00
#
_symmetry.space_group_name_H-M   'P 1'
#
loop_
_entity.id
_entity.type
_entity.pdbx_description
1 polymer ?
#
loop_
_entity_poly.entity_id
_entity_poly.type
_entity_poly.pdbx_seq_one_letter_code
_entity_poly.pdbx_strand_id
1 'polypeptide(L)'
;MLCFLITSHIIYIETNQYFKLSNIWKRYFIFCNIFSNISGLKLTFFVFLVLLSQLSTIFFKTGNEDNEFLKLLQGINYFIFLPFILLNPGLFNLKENKNHYLLLFYYFITILLVGVLLNGRSFVFLGIASIFISYLFNFGYGFVKLSLSKTFFLRFFVCVLCVFFLINPITKLSIAFVMARNVRNDISPIELINETVFQYRAIENPKEILESLKELQESSLSLWDEHYVDNPFLARLCNLKFADNSLVIINELSIDEKAKFRQIELHKIISLLPYPIIKVLNISVDKNEVTSGSSGDFLFYIQTGDINSIGTFRTGSLIGSSFAIFGWYYLIILSFVFFLIFPAIDSLAITNIHQNGTIHFSPIAFVSFFPLLFCFTSAATGSESISSLLGIFRMLIEKPILFYIILKLISLAKK
;
A
#
# COMPACT_ATOMS: atom_id res chain seq x y z
N MET A 1 -3.95 21.63 5.05
CA MET A 1 -3.17 20.63 4.30
C MET A 1 -3.39 20.70 2.79
N LEU A 2 -4.64 20.57 2.29
CA LEU A 2 -4.92 20.53 0.84
C LEU A 2 -4.34 21.74 0.08
N CYS A 3 -4.55 22.96 0.59
CA CYS A 3 -3.96 24.18 -0.01
C CYS A 3 -2.43 24.08 -0.10
N PHE A 4 -1.75 23.65 0.96
CA PHE A 4 -0.29 23.47 0.95
C PHE A 4 0.17 22.39 -0.04
N LEU A 5 -0.58 21.31 -0.20
CA LEU A 5 -0.29 20.28 -1.20
C LEU A 5 -0.41 20.83 -2.62
N ILE A 6 -1.51 21.55 -2.92
CA ILE A 6 -1.73 22.21 -4.21
C ILE A 6 -0.64 23.25 -4.48
N THR A 7 -0.34 24.12 -3.51
CA THR A 7 0.72 25.12 -3.62
C THR A 7 2.08 24.46 -3.86
N SER A 8 2.42 23.40 -3.12
CA SER A 8 3.68 22.67 -3.32
C SER A 8 3.74 22.04 -4.72
N HIS A 9 2.61 21.61 -5.27
CA HIS A 9 2.53 21.06 -6.63
C HIS A 9 2.65 22.15 -7.71
N ILE A 10 2.03 23.32 -7.51
CA ILE A 10 2.18 24.46 -8.41
C ILE A 10 3.64 24.93 -8.44
N ILE A 11 4.27 25.09 -7.27
CA ILE A 11 5.69 25.44 -7.17
C ILE A 11 6.55 24.37 -7.88
N TYR A 12 6.19 23.08 -7.74
CA TYR A 12 6.82 21.97 -8.46
C TYR A 12 6.81 22.16 -9.98
N ILE A 13 5.66 22.49 -10.56
CA ILE A 13 5.51 22.68 -12.01
C ILE A 13 6.31 23.89 -12.49
N GLU A 14 6.28 24.99 -11.75
CA GLU A 14 6.81 26.30 -12.20
C GLU A 14 8.32 26.47 -11.97
N THR A 15 8.95 25.67 -11.10
CA THR A 15 10.33 25.98 -10.64
C THR A 15 11.41 25.09 -11.27
N ASN A 16 12.41 25.73 -11.90
CA ASN A 16 13.56 25.05 -12.52
C ASN A 16 14.41 24.16 -11.58
N GLN A 17 14.36 24.39 -10.26
CA GLN A 17 15.08 23.58 -9.28
C GLN A 17 14.55 22.13 -9.24
N TYR A 18 13.27 21.91 -9.51
CA TYR A 18 12.68 20.56 -9.53
C TYR A 18 13.15 19.73 -10.72
N PHE A 19 13.46 20.36 -11.86
CA PHE A 19 14.11 19.66 -12.96
C PHE A 19 15.47 19.08 -12.54
N LYS A 20 16.24 19.81 -11.70
CA LYS A 20 17.53 19.29 -11.18
C LYS A 20 17.32 18.08 -10.26
N LEU A 21 16.37 18.15 -9.34
CA LEU A 21 16.06 17.04 -8.43
C LEU A 21 15.48 15.83 -9.17
N SER A 22 14.55 16.05 -10.10
CA SER A 22 14.00 15.01 -10.98
C SER A 22 15.12 14.33 -11.78
N ASN A 23 16.11 15.08 -12.27
CA ASN A 23 17.26 14.52 -12.97
C ASN A 23 18.15 13.62 -12.10
N ILE A 24 18.31 13.92 -10.81
CA ILE A 24 19.05 13.05 -9.88
C ILE A 24 18.34 11.70 -9.77
N TRP A 25 17.02 11.72 -9.54
CA TRP A 25 16.22 10.50 -9.46
C TRP A 25 16.16 9.75 -10.80
N LYS A 26 15.99 10.44 -11.92
CA LYS A 26 16.03 9.84 -13.27
C LYS A 26 17.36 9.12 -13.51
N ARG A 27 18.51 9.72 -13.16
CA ARG A 27 19.82 9.08 -13.28
C ARG A 27 19.91 7.81 -12.44
N TYR A 28 19.44 7.86 -11.19
CA TYR A 28 19.38 6.70 -10.32
C TYR A 28 18.51 5.57 -10.89
N PHE A 29 17.30 5.91 -11.37
CA PHE A 29 16.39 4.94 -11.97
C PHE A 29 16.88 4.34 -13.29
N ILE A 30 17.55 5.13 -14.12
CA ILE A 30 18.25 4.65 -15.32
C ILE A 30 19.39 3.71 -14.93
N PHE A 31 20.18 4.03 -13.90
CA PHE A 31 21.22 3.16 -13.37
C PHE A 31 20.66 1.82 -12.87
N CYS A 32 19.54 1.84 -12.16
CA CYS A 32 18.79 0.64 -11.74
C CYS A 32 18.07 -0.08 -12.90
N ASN A 33 18.18 0.41 -14.13
CA ASN A 33 17.59 -0.18 -15.34
C ASN A 33 16.08 -0.45 -15.23
N ILE A 34 15.36 0.41 -14.49
CA ILE A 34 13.91 0.20 -14.24
C ILE A 34 13.06 0.42 -15.49
N PHE A 35 13.56 1.14 -16.49
CA PHE A 35 12.87 1.36 -17.77
C PHE A 35 13.11 0.25 -18.79
N SER A 36 13.82 -0.82 -18.41
CA SER A 36 14.10 -1.92 -19.33
C SER A 36 12.82 -2.64 -19.76
N ASN A 37 12.79 -3.08 -21.01
CA ASN A 37 11.67 -3.86 -21.52
C ASN A 37 11.62 -5.22 -20.80
N ILE A 38 10.47 -5.52 -20.19
CA ILE A 38 10.19 -6.80 -19.55
C ILE A 38 9.63 -7.76 -20.60
N SER A 39 10.52 -8.55 -21.21
CA SER A 39 10.15 -9.68 -22.07
C SER A 39 9.34 -10.74 -21.32
N GLY A 40 8.56 -11.57 -22.02
CA GLY A 40 7.75 -12.65 -21.44
C GLY A 40 8.50 -13.56 -20.45
N LEU A 41 9.72 -13.99 -20.77
CA LEU A 41 10.53 -14.85 -19.88
C LEU A 41 10.87 -14.17 -18.53
N LYS A 42 11.19 -12.87 -18.55
CA LYS A 42 11.44 -12.10 -17.31
C LYS A 42 10.16 -12.05 -16.47
N LEU A 43 9.01 -11.86 -17.10
CA LEU A 43 7.72 -11.81 -16.41
C LEU A 43 7.34 -13.16 -15.79
N THR A 44 7.56 -14.27 -16.51
CA THR A 44 7.35 -15.62 -15.98
C THR A 44 8.25 -15.88 -14.77
N PHE A 45 9.49 -15.39 -14.78
CA PHE A 45 10.37 -15.49 -13.61
C PHE A 45 9.85 -14.69 -12.41
N PHE A 46 9.30 -13.49 -12.62
CA PHE A 46 8.63 -12.74 -11.56
C PHE A 46 7.41 -13.48 -11.00
N VAL A 47 6.58 -14.08 -11.85
CA VAL A 47 5.46 -14.94 -11.41
C VAL A 47 5.96 -16.07 -10.51
N PHE A 48 7.01 -16.78 -10.93
CA PHE A 48 7.60 -17.86 -10.15
C PHE A 48 8.15 -17.38 -8.79
N LEU A 49 8.95 -16.31 -8.78
CA LEU A 49 9.52 -15.76 -7.55
C LEU A 49 8.47 -15.28 -6.55
N VAL A 50 7.41 -14.63 -7.05
CA VAL A 50 6.30 -14.21 -6.20
C VAL A 50 5.59 -15.41 -5.59
N LEU A 51 5.27 -16.44 -6.38
CA LEU A 51 4.62 -17.64 -5.86
C LEU A 51 5.50 -18.33 -4.81
N LEU A 52 6.81 -18.40 -5.04
CA LEU A 52 7.77 -18.92 -4.06
C LEU A 52 7.75 -18.13 -2.75
N SER A 53 7.76 -16.79 -2.84
CA SER A 53 7.66 -15.92 -1.66
C SER A 53 6.35 -16.13 -0.89
N GLN A 54 5.22 -16.24 -1.59
CA GLN A 54 3.92 -16.51 -0.96
C GLN A 54 3.89 -17.86 -0.25
N LEU A 55 4.41 -18.91 -0.89
CA LEU A 55 4.54 -20.22 -0.27
C LEU A 55 5.44 -20.16 0.97
N SER A 56 6.58 -19.47 0.91
CA SER A 56 7.45 -19.31 2.09
C SER A 56 6.74 -18.61 3.24
N THR A 57 5.87 -17.64 2.95
CA THR A 57 5.09 -16.92 3.97
C THR A 57 4.08 -17.84 4.66
N ILE A 58 3.48 -18.77 3.91
CA ILE A 58 2.52 -19.75 4.43
C ILE A 58 3.23 -20.81 5.29
N PHE A 59 4.36 -21.35 4.81
CA PHE A 59 5.04 -22.47 5.48
C PHE A 59 5.89 -22.04 6.68
N PHE A 60 6.56 -20.90 6.61
CA PHE A 60 7.48 -20.43 7.67
C PHE A 60 6.84 -19.43 8.62
N LYS A 61 5.54 -19.63 8.93
CA LYS A 61 4.69 -18.82 9.80
C LYS A 61 5.52 -18.02 10.83
N THR A 62 5.53 -16.70 10.67
CA THR A 62 5.88 -15.63 11.64
C THR A 62 6.39 -16.13 13.00
N GLY A 63 7.65 -16.54 13.06
CA GLY A 63 8.27 -17.06 14.29
C GLY A 63 9.80 -17.11 14.23
N ASN A 64 10.40 -17.14 13.02
CA ASN A 64 11.84 -16.98 12.84
C ASN A 64 12.12 -15.61 12.20
N GLU A 65 11.95 -14.54 12.98
CA GLU A 65 12.31 -13.17 12.58
C GLU A 65 13.82 -13.01 12.31
N ASP A 66 14.64 -14.00 12.66
CA ASP A 66 16.10 -13.94 12.47
C ASP A 66 16.58 -14.47 11.12
N ASN A 67 15.70 -15.00 10.27
CA ASN A 67 16.13 -15.49 8.96
C ASN A 67 16.12 -14.37 7.90
N GLU A 68 17.30 -13.82 7.62
CA GLU A 68 17.52 -12.79 6.60
C GLU A 68 17.03 -13.20 5.20
N PHE A 69 17.12 -14.48 4.86
CA PHE A 69 16.64 -15.00 3.57
C PHE A 69 15.11 -14.93 3.46
N LEU A 70 14.39 -15.22 4.54
CA LEU A 70 12.92 -15.08 4.57
C LEU A 70 12.51 -13.62 4.42
N LYS A 71 13.22 -12.68 5.07
CA LYS A 71 12.98 -11.24 4.89
C LYS A 71 13.22 -10.78 3.45
N LEU A 72 14.25 -11.31 2.78
CA LEU A 72 14.51 -11.04 1.36
C LEU A 72 13.40 -11.59 0.47
N LEU A 73 12.95 -12.83 0.69
CA LEU A 73 11.81 -13.41 -0.03
C LEU A 73 10.55 -12.58 0.18
N GLN A 74 10.24 -12.18 1.41
CA GLN A 74 9.11 -11.29 1.69
C GLN A 74 9.19 -9.96 0.92
N GLY A 75 10.40 -9.43 0.71
CA GLY A 75 10.62 -8.24 -0.14
C GLY A 75 10.20 -8.42 -1.60
N ILE A 76 10.15 -9.66 -2.12
CA ILE A 76 9.67 -9.96 -3.48
C ILE A 76 8.16 -9.71 -3.59
N ASN A 77 7.42 -9.72 -2.48
CA ASN A 77 5.97 -9.48 -2.48
C ASN A 77 5.58 -8.09 -3.01
N TYR A 78 6.51 -7.13 -3.08
CA TYR A 78 6.28 -5.86 -3.78
C TYR A 78 5.92 -6.04 -5.27
N PHE A 79 6.32 -7.15 -5.89
CA PHE A 79 6.12 -7.41 -7.32
C PHE A 79 4.92 -8.33 -7.61
N ILE A 80 4.06 -8.64 -6.63
CA ILE A 80 2.89 -9.52 -6.82
C ILE A 80 2.04 -9.09 -8.01
N PHE A 81 1.84 -7.78 -8.20
CA PHE A 81 0.99 -7.31 -9.30
C PHE A 81 1.76 -6.98 -10.57
N LEU A 82 3.08 -7.03 -10.56
CA LEU A 82 3.91 -6.71 -11.72
C LEU A 82 3.48 -7.44 -13.01
N PRO A 83 3.07 -8.72 -13.01
CA PRO A 83 2.60 -9.40 -14.21
C PRO A 83 1.45 -8.69 -14.95
N PHE A 84 0.60 -7.95 -14.23
CA PHE A 84 -0.56 -7.27 -14.81
C PHE A 84 -0.22 -6.02 -15.63
N ILE A 85 1.05 -5.61 -15.74
CA ILE A 85 1.49 -4.59 -16.70
C ILE A 85 1.12 -4.95 -18.14
N LEU A 86 0.99 -6.25 -18.43
CA LEU A 86 0.59 -6.78 -19.74
C LEU A 86 -0.84 -6.40 -20.15
N LEU A 87 -1.71 -6.03 -19.19
CA LEU A 87 -3.05 -5.53 -19.48
C LEU A 87 -3.01 -4.12 -20.10
N ASN A 88 -1.89 -3.41 -19.93
CA ASN A 88 -1.73 -2.01 -20.31
C ASN A 88 -0.42 -1.77 -21.09
N PRO A 89 -0.20 -2.49 -22.20
CA PRO A 89 1.10 -2.55 -22.88
C PRO A 89 1.59 -1.20 -23.42
N GLY A 90 0.69 -0.28 -23.75
CA GLY A 90 1.00 1.07 -24.23
C GLY A 90 1.85 1.89 -23.26
N LEU A 91 1.49 1.92 -21.96
CA LEU A 91 2.22 2.69 -20.93
C LEU A 91 3.64 2.18 -20.71
N PHE A 92 3.87 0.88 -20.93
CA PHE A 92 5.11 0.19 -20.58
C PHE A 92 5.96 -0.18 -21.81
N ASN A 93 5.56 0.24 -23.02
CA ASN A 93 6.22 -0.09 -24.29
C ASN A 93 6.42 -1.61 -24.48
N LEU A 94 5.35 -2.37 -24.19
CA LEU A 94 5.30 -3.82 -24.34
C LEU A 94 4.59 -4.19 -25.65
N LYS A 95 4.95 -5.34 -26.22
CA LYS A 95 4.22 -5.90 -27.36
C LYS A 95 3.00 -6.67 -26.87
N GLU A 96 1.86 -6.46 -27.52
CA GLU A 96 0.64 -7.22 -27.27
C GLU A 96 0.82 -8.71 -27.64
N ASN A 97 0.41 -9.60 -26.73
CA ASN A 97 0.34 -11.03 -27.00
C ASN A 97 -0.88 -11.64 -26.30
N LYS A 98 -1.80 -12.21 -27.07
CA LYS A 98 -3.07 -12.74 -26.58
C LYS A 98 -2.92 -13.95 -25.66
N ASN A 99 -1.85 -14.73 -25.81
CA ASN A 99 -1.62 -15.93 -24.99
C ASN A 99 -1.36 -15.60 -23.51
N HIS A 100 -0.96 -14.36 -23.21
CA HIS A 100 -0.68 -13.96 -21.83
C HIS A 100 -1.94 -13.73 -20.99
N TYR A 101 -3.10 -13.43 -21.58
CA TYR A 101 -4.32 -13.16 -20.81
C TYR A 101 -4.79 -14.37 -20.00
N LEU A 102 -4.68 -15.57 -20.58
CA LEU A 102 -5.04 -16.82 -19.92
C LEU A 102 -4.08 -17.14 -18.76
N LEU A 103 -2.78 -16.90 -18.94
CA LEU A 103 -1.79 -17.03 -17.87
C LEU A 103 -2.06 -16.04 -16.72
N LEU A 104 -2.39 -14.78 -17.04
CA LEU A 104 -2.73 -13.76 -16.05
C LEU A 104 -4.01 -14.11 -15.29
N PHE A 105 -4.99 -14.71 -15.96
CA PHE A 105 -6.21 -15.18 -15.31
C PHE A 105 -5.90 -16.26 -14.27
N TYR A 106 -5.15 -17.30 -14.63
CA TYR A 106 -4.75 -18.33 -13.66
C TYR A 106 -3.93 -17.73 -12.50
N TYR A 107 -2.99 -16.85 -12.81
CA TYR A 107 -2.19 -16.16 -11.81
C TYR A 107 -3.04 -15.33 -10.84
N PHE A 108 -4.04 -14.61 -11.35
CA PHE A 108 -4.99 -13.85 -10.54
C PHE A 108 -5.77 -14.75 -9.59
N ILE A 109 -6.29 -15.89 -10.08
CA ILE A 109 -6.97 -16.87 -9.24
C ILE A 109 -6.04 -17.40 -8.15
N THR A 110 -4.78 -17.71 -8.47
CA THR A 110 -3.80 -18.14 -7.47
C THR A 110 -3.55 -17.08 -6.40
N ILE A 111 -3.37 -15.81 -6.77
CA ILE A 111 -3.22 -14.72 -5.80
C ILE A 111 -4.46 -14.58 -4.92
N LEU A 112 -5.67 -14.72 -5.47
CA LEU A 112 -6.90 -14.68 -4.69
C LEU A 112 -6.95 -15.80 -3.64
N LEU A 113 -6.62 -17.03 -4.02
CA LEU A 113 -6.59 -18.17 -3.09
C LEU A 113 -5.54 -17.98 -1.99
N VAL A 114 -4.36 -17.47 -2.35
CA VAL A 114 -3.30 -17.12 -1.38
C VAL A 114 -3.74 -15.98 -0.46
N GLY A 115 -4.43 -14.97 -0.98
CA GLY A 115 -4.98 -13.86 -0.19
C GLY A 115 -6.01 -14.34 0.84
N VAL A 116 -6.82 -15.35 0.49
CA VAL A 116 -7.72 -16.03 1.42
C VAL A 116 -6.92 -16.78 2.50
N LEU A 117 -5.93 -17.58 2.10
CA LEU A 117 -5.06 -18.35 3.00
C LEU A 117 -4.33 -17.50 4.04
N LEU A 118 -3.86 -16.31 3.63
CA LEU A 118 -3.11 -15.40 4.49
C LEU A 118 -3.99 -14.41 5.25
N ASN A 119 -5.34 -14.48 5.09
CA ASN A 119 -6.28 -13.47 5.59
C ASN A 119 -5.84 -12.04 5.19
N GLY A 120 -5.22 -11.93 4.01
CA GLY A 120 -4.50 -10.76 3.51
C GLY A 120 -5.34 -9.95 2.53
N ARG A 121 -6.59 -9.68 2.89
CA ARG A 121 -7.60 -9.08 1.97
C ARG A 121 -7.19 -7.73 1.40
N SER A 122 -6.41 -6.96 2.15
CA SER A 122 -5.88 -5.66 1.72
C SER A 122 -4.99 -5.82 0.48
N PHE A 123 -4.11 -6.83 0.42
CA PHE A 123 -3.16 -7.01 -0.67
C PHE A 123 -3.81 -7.19 -2.04
N VAL A 124 -4.89 -7.99 -2.12
CA VAL A 124 -5.65 -8.18 -3.37
C VAL A 124 -6.25 -6.87 -3.85
N PHE A 125 -6.80 -6.07 -2.93
CA PHE A 125 -7.40 -4.78 -3.25
C PHE A 125 -6.37 -3.78 -3.79
N LEU A 126 -5.18 -3.73 -3.20
CA LEU A 126 -4.06 -2.89 -3.67
C LEU A 126 -3.75 -3.15 -5.15
N GLY A 127 -3.74 -4.43 -5.55
CA GLY A 127 -3.45 -4.84 -6.91
C GLY A 127 -4.52 -4.51 -7.92
N ILE A 128 -5.78 -4.82 -7.60
CA ILE A 128 -6.93 -4.50 -8.45
C ILE A 128 -7.01 -2.98 -8.66
N ALA A 129 -6.82 -2.21 -7.59
CA ALA A 129 -6.83 -0.76 -7.67
C ALA A 129 -5.64 -0.23 -8.49
N SER A 130 -4.44 -0.83 -8.39
CA SER A 130 -3.30 -0.46 -9.24
C SER A 130 -3.55 -0.73 -10.73
N ILE A 131 -4.19 -1.85 -11.07
CA ILE A 131 -4.62 -2.14 -12.45
C ILE A 131 -5.60 -1.08 -12.93
N PHE A 132 -6.60 -0.75 -12.13
CA PHE A 132 -7.60 0.28 -12.45
C PHE A 132 -6.95 1.65 -12.66
N ILE A 133 -6.06 2.08 -11.77
CA ILE A 133 -5.31 3.34 -11.90
C ILE A 133 -4.47 3.34 -13.18
N SER A 134 -3.81 2.24 -13.52
CA SER A 134 -3.06 2.16 -14.78
C SER A 134 -3.97 2.29 -16.01
N TYR A 135 -5.20 1.78 -15.96
CA TYR A 135 -6.17 1.96 -17.05
C TYR A 135 -6.60 3.43 -17.16
N LEU A 136 -6.79 4.13 -16.03
CA LEU A 136 -7.04 5.58 -16.01
C LEU A 136 -5.90 6.37 -16.63
N PHE A 137 -4.63 6.02 -16.35
CA PHE A 137 -3.48 6.66 -17.01
C PHE A 137 -3.45 6.38 -18.51
N ASN A 138 -3.72 5.14 -18.93
CA ASN A 138 -3.80 4.76 -20.33
C ASN A 138 -4.85 5.59 -21.10
N PHE A 139 -5.99 5.85 -20.45
CA PHE A 139 -7.03 6.72 -20.97
C PHE A 139 -6.59 8.18 -21.00
N GLY A 140 -6.06 8.71 -19.88
CA GLY A 140 -5.64 10.11 -19.76
C GLY A 140 -4.53 10.51 -20.74
N TYR A 141 -3.60 9.59 -21.05
CA TYR A 141 -2.54 9.80 -22.03
C TYR A 141 -2.95 9.43 -23.47
N GLY A 142 -4.20 9.01 -23.69
CA GLY A 142 -4.74 8.77 -25.03
C GLY A 142 -4.26 7.48 -25.71
N PHE A 143 -3.60 6.57 -24.99
CA PHE A 143 -3.25 5.24 -25.50
C PHE A 143 -4.49 4.38 -25.75
N VAL A 144 -5.55 4.59 -24.96
CA VAL A 144 -6.86 3.94 -25.13
C VAL A 144 -7.89 5.01 -25.43
N LYS A 145 -8.53 4.93 -26.60
CA LYS A 145 -9.69 5.78 -26.93
C LYS A 145 -10.95 5.09 -26.43
N LEU A 146 -11.71 5.77 -25.55
CA LEU A 146 -13.06 5.32 -25.21
C LEU A 146 -13.96 5.47 -26.44
N SER A 147 -14.26 4.36 -27.11
CA SER A 147 -15.39 4.35 -28.04
C SER A 147 -16.67 4.23 -27.21
N LEU A 148 -17.48 5.29 -27.20
CA LEU A 148 -18.83 5.30 -26.61
C LEU A 148 -19.80 4.50 -27.48
N SER A 149 -19.42 3.27 -27.80
CA SER A 149 -20.22 2.34 -28.59
C SER A 149 -21.30 1.69 -27.74
N LYS A 150 -22.37 1.20 -28.38
CA LYS A 150 -23.40 0.39 -27.71
C LYS A 150 -22.79 -0.81 -26.97
N THR A 151 -21.73 -1.39 -27.52
CA THR A 151 -21.00 -2.52 -26.91
C THR A 151 -20.30 -2.11 -25.61
N PHE A 152 -19.75 -0.90 -25.51
CA PHE A 152 -19.16 -0.39 -24.28
C PHE A 152 -20.21 -0.27 -23.17
N PHE A 153 -21.35 0.37 -23.46
CA PHE A 153 -22.44 0.51 -22.49
C PHE A 153 -23.01 -0.82 -22.04
N LEU A 154 -23.16 -1.79 -22.95
CA LEU A 154 -23.59 -3.14 -22.59
C LEU A 154 -22.59 -3.81 -21.64
N ARG A 155 -21.29 -3.74 -21.92
CA ARG A 155 -20.24 -4.28 -21.03
C ARG A 155 -20.24 -3.60 -19.67
N PHE A 156 -20.35 -2.28 -19.64
CA PHE A 156 -20.42 -1.50 -18.40
C PHE A 156 -21.65 -1.89 -17.57
N PHE A 157 -22.83 -1.99 -18.20
CA PHE A 157 -24.06 -2.41 -17.53
C PHE A 157 -23.95 -3.83 -16.96
N VAL A 158 -23.40 -4.78 -17.73
CA VAL A 158 -23.13 -6.14 -17.24
C VAL A 158 -22.16 -6.11 -16.06
N CYS A 159 -21.09 -5.30 -16.11
CA CYS A 159 -20.17 -5.16 -14.97
C CYS A 159 -20.86 -4.60 -13.72
N VAL A 160 -21.68 -3.55 -13.85
CA VAL A 160 -22.44 -2.98 -12.72
C VAL A 160 -23.40 -4.02 -12.14
N LEU A 161 -24.10 -4.75 -12.99
CA LEU A 161 -25.01 -5.82 -12.58
C LEU A 161 -24.25 -6.95 -11.88
N CYS A 162 -23.09 -7.38 -12.39
CA CYS A 162 -22.21 -8.34 -11.71
C CYS A 162 -21.77 -7.84 -10.34
N VAL A 163 -21.32 -6.57 -10.22
CA VAL A 163 -20.93 -5.98 -8.94
C VAL A 163 -22.11 -5.95 -7.96
N PHE A 164 -23.31 -5.60 -8.45
CA PHE A 164 -24.53 -5.60 -7.64
C PHE A 164 -24.85 -6.98 -7.06
N PHE A 165 -24.76 -8.05 -7.87
CA PHE A 165 -24.98 -9.42 -7.38
C PHE A 165 -23.86 -9.91 -6.44
N LEU A 166 -22.62 -9.46 -6.65
CA LEU A 166 -21.48 -9.88 -5.83
C LEU A 166 -21.34 -9.11 -4.51
N ILE A 167 -22.04 -7.98 -4.33
CA ILE A 167 -21.86 -7.12 -3.15
C ILE A 167 -22.16 -7.84 -1.84
N ASN A 168 -23.23 -8.65 -1.80
CA ASN A 168 -23.65 -9.39 -0.61
C ASN A 168 -22.67 -10.53 -0.28
N PRO A 169 -22.31 -11.45 -1.21
CA PRO A 169 -21.27 -12.45 -0.97
C PRO A 169 -19.93 -11.86 -0.53
N ILE A 170 -19.47 -10.78 -1.17
CA ILE A 170 -18.21 -10.12 -0.80
C ILE A 170 -18.30 -9.52 0.61
N THR A 171 -19.44 -8.93 0.98
CA THR A 171 -19.65 -8.38 2.32
C THR A 171 -19.67 -9.47 3.39
N LYS A 172 -20.38 -10.58 3.15
CA LYS A 172 -20.38 -11.76 4.05
C LYS A 172 -18.97 -12.32 4.23
N LEU A 173 -18.22 -12.48 3.14
CA LEU A 173 -16.83 -12.92 3.19
C LEU A 173 -15.97 -11.92 3.98
N SER A 174 -16.19 -10.62 3.79
CA SER A 174 -15.50 -9.57 4.54
C SER A 174 -15.84 -9.57 6.03
N ILE A 175 -17.03 -9.99 6.45
CA ILE A 175 -17.33 -10.15 7.88
C ILE A 175 -16.66 -11.42 8.41
N ALA A 176 -16.78 -12.52 7.66
CA ALA A 176 -16.27 -13.83 8.04
C ALA A 176 -14.77 -13.83 8.39
N PHE A 177 -13.87 -13.27 7.56
CA PHE A 177 -12.47 -13.27 8.01
C PHE A 177 -12.16 -12.28 9.16
N VAL A 178 -13.02 -11.32 9.49
CA VAL A 178 -12.79 -10.41 10.63
C VAL A 178 -13.04 -11.23 11.89
N MET A 179 -14.14 -11.99 11.91
CA MET A 179 -14.45 -12.94 12.97
C MET A 179 -13.36 -14.01 13.11
N ALA A 180 -12.94 -14.63 12.00
CA ALA A 180 -11.88 -15.65 12.01
C ALA A 180 -10.49 -15.09 12.38
N ARG A 181 -10.26 -13.77 12.25
CA ARG A 181 -8.98 -13.15 12.61
C ARG A 181 -8.73 -13.20 14.12
N ASN A 182 -9.77 -13.19 14.95
CA ASN A 182 -9.64 -13.17 16.41
C ASN A 182 -8.95 -14.43 16.96
N VAL A 183 -9.05 -15.56 16.25
CA VAL A 183 -8.44 -16.85 16.62
C VAL A 183 -7.20 -17.19 15.79
N ARG A 184 -6.77 -16.30 14.88
CA ARG A 184 -5.70 -16.57 13.90
C ARG A 184 -4.36 -16.96 14.54
N ASN A 185 -4.05 -16.39 15.70
CA ASN A 185 -2.77 -16.64 16.36
C ASN A 185 -2.69 -18.06 16.94
N ASP A 186 -3.84 -18.69 17.18
CA ASP A 186 -3.95 -19.96 17.88
C ASP A 186 -4.17 -21.16 16.94
N ILE A 187 -4.46 -20.93 15.66
CA ILE A 187 -4.88 -21.97 14.70
C ILE A 187 -4.00 -22.04 13.44
N SER A 188 -3.92 -23.21 12.82
CA SER A 188 -3.17 -23.41 11.57
C SER A 188 -3.80 -22.67 10.37
N PRO A 189 -3.06 -22.36 9.28
CA PRO A 189 -3.64 -21.69 8.10
C PRO A 189 -4.82 -22.44 7.46
N ILE A 190 -4.83 -23.77 7.55
CA ILE A 190 -5.92 -24.61 7.03
C ILE A 190 -7.14 -24.53 7.97
N GLU A 191 -6.91 -24.56 9.28
CA GLU A 191 -7.97 -24.32 10.28
C GLU A 191 -8.58 -22.91 10.13
N LEU A 192 -7.77 -21.90 9.83
CA LEU A 192 -8.24 -20.54 9.57
C LEU A 192 -9.19 -20.45 8.36
N ILE A 193 -8.95 -21.24 7.32
CA ILE A 193 -9.89 -21.34 6.19
C ILE A 193 -11.19 -21.97 6.65
N ASN A 194 -11.11 -23.09 7.38
CA ASN A 194 -12.30 -23.80 7.85
C ASN A 194 -13.14 -22.90 8.75
N GLU A 195 -12.49 -22.13 9.64
CA GLU A 195 -13.13 -21.12 10.47
C GLU A 195 -13.76 -20.02 9.62
N THR A 196 -13.04 -19.49 8.63
CA THR A 196 -13.60 -18.46 7.72
C THR A 196 -14.82 -18.99 6.96
N VAL A 197 -14.81 -20.24 6.50
CA VAL A 197 -15.94 -20.87 5.79
C VAL A 197 -17.10 -21.13 6.75
N PHE A 198 -16.82 -21.56 7.98
CA PHE A 198 -17.81 -21.75 9.03
C PHE A 198 -18.53 -20.43 9.33
N GLN A 199 -17.77 -19.36 9.61
CA GLN A 199 -18.31 -18.02 9.84
C GLN A 199 -19.08 -17.50 8.63
N TYR A 200 -18.57 -17.70 7.41
CA TYR A 200 -19.28 -17.30 6.18
C TYR A 200 -20.66 -17.95 6.04
N ARG A 201 -20.77 -19.23 6.39
CA ARG A 201 -22.04 -19.98 6.35
C ARG A 201 -22.99 -19.59 7.48
N ALA A 202 -22.45 -19.28 8.66
CA ALA A 202 -23.22 -18.84 9.81
C ALA A 202 -23.84 -17.44 9.63
N ILE A 203 -23.26 -16.59 8.75
CA ILE A 203 -23.80 -15.27 8.44
C ILE A 203 -25.06 -15.40 7.58
N GLU A 204 -26.23 -15.39 8.21
CA GLU A 204 -27.52 -15.31 7.53
C GLU A 204 -27.77 -13.90 6.99
N ASN A 205 -27.74 -12.90 7.90
CA ASN A 205 -27.92 -11.49 7.57
C ASN A 205 -26.67 -10.65 7.93
N PRO A 206 -25.88 -10.18 6.94
CA PRO A 206 -24.66 -9.43 7.22
C PRO A 206 -24.94 -8.05 7.84
N LYS A 207 -26.16 -7.50 7.68
CA LYS A 207 -26.52 -6.18 8.23
C LYS A 207 -26.70 -6.23 9.75
N GLU A 208 -27.43 -7.22 10.26
CA GLU A 208 -27.65 -7.42 11.71
C GLU A 208 -26.33 -7.65 12.46
N ILE A 209 -25.38 -8.34 11.83
CA ILE A 209 -24.06 -8.55 12.41
C ILE A 209 -23.26 -7.23 12.41
N LEU A 210 -23.34 -6.44 11.34
CA LEU A 210 -22.71 -5.13 11.32
C LEU A 210 -23.31 -4.19 12.37
N GLU A 211 -24.63 -4.23 12.58
CA GLU A 211 -25.34 -3.45 13.59
C GLU A 211 -24.97 -3.89 15.01
N SER A 212 -24.95 -5.20 15.30
CA SER A 212 -24.51 -5.69 16.61
C SER A 212 -23.03 -5.41 16.90
N LEU A 213 -22.15 -5.46 15.88
CA LEU A 213 -20.76 -5.03 16.02
C LEU A 213 -20.64 -3.53 16.29
N LYS A 214 -21.53 -2.70 15.73
CA LYS A 214 -21.61 -1.26 16.04
C LYS A 214 -22.08 -1.04 17.48
N GLU A 215 -23.15 -1.68 17.90
CA GLU A 215 -23.71 -1.54 19.26
C GLU A 215 -22.71 -1.97 20.34
N LEU A 216 -21.95 -3.04 20.11
CA LEU A 216 -20.86 -3.46 21.01
C LEU A 216 -19.74 -2.42 21.10
N GLN A 217 -19.50 -1.67 20.03
CA GLN A 217 -18.45 -0.67 19.96
C GLN A 217 -18.90 0.71 20.47
N GLU A 218 -20.19 1.04 20.33
CA GLU A 218 -20.82 2.25 20.87
C GLU A 218 -21.08 2.14 22.38
N SER A 219 -21.41 0.95 22.88
CA SER A 219 -21.59 0.70 24.32
C SER A 219 -20.29 0.75 25.12
N SER A 220 -19.15 0.52 24.47
CA SER A 220 -17.86 0.98 24.98
C SER A 220 -17.72 2.47 24.62
N LEU A 221 -17.66 3.37 25.61
CA LEU A 221 -17.22 4.76 25.41
C LEU A 221 -15.78 4.76 24.88
N SER A 222 -15.62 4.47 23.60
CA SER A 222 -14.32 4.23 23.00
C SER A 222 -13.73 5.58 22.63
N LEU A 223 -12.54 5.88 23.15
CA LEU A 223 -11.72 7.03 22.77
C LEU A 223 -11.30 7.00 21.27
N TRP A 224 -11.82 6.05 20.49
CA TRP A 224 -11.42 5.76 19.13
C TRP A 224 -12.63 5.27 18.32
N ASP A 225 -13.35 6.22 17.71
CA ASP A 225 -14.53 5.93 16.89
C ASP A 225 -14.19 5.94 15.39
N GLU A 226 -14.49 4.85 14.70
CA GLU A 226 -14.26 4.73 13.26
C GLU A 226 -15.54 4.74 12.41
N HIS A 227 -16.71 4.97 13.01
CA HIS A 227 -18.03 4.86 12.38
C HIS A 227 -18.52 6.18 11.77
N TYR A 228 -17.82 6.63 10.73
CA TYR A 228 -18.22 7.86 10.00
C TYR A 228 -19.16 7.58 8.83
N VAL A 229 -19.15 6.34 8.33
CA VAL A 229 -19.93 5.93 7.16
C VAL A 229 -20.40 4.49 7.38
N ASP A 230 -21.69 4.23 7.17
CA ASP A 230 -22.29 2.90 7.38
C ASP A 230 -21.72 1.82 6.47
N ASN A 231 -21.27 2.21 5.28
CA ASN A 231 -20.71 1.28 4.32
C ASN A 231 -19.24 0.99 4.65
N PRO A 232 -18.86 -0.26 4.97
CA PRO A 232 -17.49 -0.62 5.37
C PRO A 232 -16.45 -0.48 4.25
N PHE A 233 -16.86 -0.37 2.98
CA PHE A 233 -15.97 -0.04 1.88
C PHE A 233 -15.71 1.46 1.80
N LEU A 234 -16.77 2.28 1.87
CA LEU A 234 -16.62 3.74 1.88
C LEU A 234 -15.90 4.23 3.14
N ALA A 235 -16.12 3.58 4.28
CA ALA A 235 -15.40 3.86 5.52
C ALA A 235 -13.88 3.73 5.39
N ARG A 236 -13.37 2.91 4.45
CA ARG A 236 -11.92 2.82 4.17
C ARG A 236 -11.37 4.00 3.38
N LEU A 237 -12.22 4.71 2.64
CA LEU A 237 -11.87 5.93 1.90
C LEU A 237 -12.09 7.19 2.74
N CYS A 238 -12.79 7.08 3.88
CA CYS A 238 -13.00 8.18 4.79
C CYS A 238 -11.71 8.51 5.53
N ASN A 239 -11.03 9.58 5.10
CA ASN A 239 -9.81 10.05 5.74
C ASN A 239 -10.08 10.83 7.04
N LEU A 240 -11.28 11.42 7.15
CA LEU A 240 -11.63 12.33 8.24
C LEU A 240 -11.59 11.64 9.59
N LYS A 241 -12.12 10.42 9.70
CA LYS A 241 -12.14 9.64 10.96
C LYS A 241 -10.76 9.47 11.59
N PHE A 242 -9.72 9.24 10.79
CA PHE A 242 -8.36 9.05 11.30
C PHE A 242 -7.80 10.37 11.83
N ALA A 243 -8.03 11.47 11.10
CA ALA A 243 -7.61 12.80 11.50
C ALA A 243 -8.29 13.23 12.80
N ASP A 244 -9.60 13.04 12.90
CA ASP A 244 -10.38 13.44 14.08
C ASP A 244 -9.96 12.64 15.32
N ASN A 245 -9.91 11.30 15.23
CA ASN A 245 -9.45 10.46 16.35
C ASN A 245 -8.05 10.86 16.83
N SER A 246 -7.12 11.06 15.89
CA SER A 246 -5.75 11.45 16.24
C SER A 246 -5.73 12.84 16.89
N LEU A 247 -6.41 13.83 16.31
CA LEU A 247 -6.38 15.21 16.79
C LEU A 247 -7.06 15.38 18.15
N VAL A 248 -8.15 14.67 18.41
CA VAL A 248 -8.82 14.65 19.72
C VAL A 248 -7.85 14.17 20.79
N ILE A 249 -7.25 12.97 20.60
CA ILE A 249 -6.27 12.42 21.54
C ILE A 249 -5.09 13.39 21.72
N ILE A 250 -4.52 13.89 20.62
CA ILE A 250 -3.34 14.77 20.68
C ILE A 250 -3.65 16.08 21.44
N ASN A 251 -4.87 16.59 21.37
CA ASN A 251 -5.24 17.80 22.10
C ASN A 251 -5.32 17.56 23.62
N GLU A 252 -5.66 16.34 24.03
CA GLU A 252 -5.72 15.95 25.44
C GLU A 252 -4.35 15.60 26.03
N LEU A 253 -3.38 15.21 25.20
CA LEU A 253 -2.03 14.87 25.66
C LEU A 253 -1.28 16.09 26.26
N SER A 254 -0.64 15.83 27.40
CA SER A 254 0.34 16.72 28.04
C SER A 254 1.59 16.92 27.19
N ILE A 255 2.43 17.88 27.59
CA ILE A 255 3.68 18.20 26.88
C ILE A 255 4.65 17.00 26.92
N ASP A 256 4.72 16.29 28.04
CA ASP A 256 5.61 15.14 28.22
C ASP A 256 5.16 13.95 27.39
N GLU A 257 3.85 13.71 27.33
CA GLU A 257 3.26 12.66 26.49
C GLU A 257 3.46 12.94 24.99
N LYS A 258 3.32 14.21 24.56
CA LYS A 258 3.67 14.63 23.20
C LYS A 258 5.15 14.43 22.90
N ALA A 259 6.03 14.67 23.87
CA ALA A 259 7.47 14.42 23.72
C ALA A 259 7.76 12.91 23.58
N LYS A 260 7.09 12.06 24.37
CA LYS A 260 7.17 10.60 24.24
C LYS A 260 6.70 10.14 22.85
N PHE A 261 5.57 10.65 22.37
CA PHE A 261 5.07 10.33 21.03
C PHE A 261 6.05 10.77 19.94
N ARG A 262 6.62 11.97 20.06
CA ARG A 262 7.66 12.48 19.15
C ARG A 262 8.87 11.55 19.10
N GLN A 263 9.32 11.04 20.24
CA GLN A 263 10.46 10.11 20.30
C GLN A 263 10.15 8.80 19.56
N ILE A 264 8.95 8.24 19.76
CA ILE A 264 8.51 7.04 19.04
C ILE A 264 8.51 7.28 17.52
N GLU A 265 7.97 8.40 17.06
CA GLU A 265 7.96 8.73 15.63
C GLU A 265 9.37 8.94 15.05
N LEU A 266 10.28 9.56 15.80
CA LEU A 266 11.69 9.67 15.41
C LEU A 266 12.35 8.28 15.31
N HIS A 267 12.12 7.40 16.27
CA HIS A 267 12.62 6.03 16.22
C HIS A 267 12.01 5.27 15.04
N LYS A 268 10.73 5.49 14.70
CA LYS A 268 10.12 4.95 13.47
C LYS A 268 10.82 5.44 12.21
N ILE A 269 11.14 6.74 12.11
CA ILE A 269 11.91 7.29 10.97
C ILE A 269 13.28 6.62 10.87
N ILE A 270 14.00 6.50 11.98
CA ILE A 270 15.31 5.83 12.04
C ILE A 270 15.16 4.35 11.62
N SER A 271 14.09 3.69 12.04
CA SER A 271 13.81 2.28 11.73
C SER A 271 13.58 2.03 10.23
N LEU A 272 13.31 3.06 9.42
CA LEU A 272 13.26 2.95 7.96
C LEU A 272 14.62 2.57 7.37
N LEU A 273 15.72 2.87 8.05
CA LEU A 273 17.05 2.47 7.61
C LEU A 273 17.21 0.94 7.71
N PRO A 274 17.96 0.33 6.77
CA PRO A 274 18.41 -1.05 6.89
C PRO A 274 19.16 -1.27 8.22
N TYR A 275 18.92 -2.40 8.88
CA TYR A 275 19.54 -2.73 10.17
C TYR A 275 21.08 -2.66 10.18
N PRO A 276 21.80 -3.07 9.11
CA PRO A 276 23.25 -2.90 9.05
C PRO A 276 23.69 -1.43 9.16
N ILE A 277 22.92 -0.49 8.61
CA ILE A 277 23.24 0.94 8.68
C ILE A 277 23.02 1.45 10.12
N ILE A 278 21.93 1.05 10.77
CA ILE A 278 21.65 1.39 12.17
C ILE A 278 22.78 0.91 13.09
N LYS A 279 23.24 -0.34 12.88
CA LYS A 279 24.34 -0.94 13.66
C LYS A 279 25.67 -0.21 13.45
N VAL A 280 26.00 0.16 12.21
CA VAL A 280 27.22 0.93 11.89
C VAL A 280 27.19 2.33 12.51
N LEU A 281 26.02 2.97 12.52
CA LEU A 281 25.82 4.30 13.12
C LEU A 281 25.70 4.25 14.66
N ASN A 282 25.69 3.05 15.25
CA ASN A 282 25.54 2.82 16.68
C ASN A 282 24.33 3.55 17.29
N ILE A 283 23.22 3.60 16.56
CA ILE A 283 21.99 4.26 17.00
C ILE A 283 21.16 3.26 17.82
N SER A 284 20.86 3.61 19.08
CA SER A 284 20.05 2.80 19.99
C SER A 284 18.55 2.91 19.66
N VAL A 285 18.08 2.10 18.70
CA VAL A 285 16.65 1.97 18.36
C VAL A 285 16.27 0.50 18.33
N ASP A 286 15.29 0.11 19.14
CA ASP A 286 14.64 -1.18 19.01
C ASP A 286 13.64 -1.13 17.85
N LYS A 287 14.02 -1.75 16.73
CA LYS A 287 13.19 -1.80 15.53
C LYS A 287 11.95 -2.65 15.73
N ASN A 288 12.02 -3.69 16.56
CA ASN A 288 10.89 -4.60 16.79
C ASN A 288 9.82 -3.89 17.61
N GLU A 289 10.24 -3.13 18.63
CA GLU A 289 9.32 -2.31 19.43
C GLU A 289 8.56 -1.31 18.56
N VAL A 290 9.24 -0.47 17.78
CA VAL A 290 8.58 0.59 17.02
C VAL A 290 7.81 0.12 15.78
N THR A 291 8.05 -1.12 15.33
CA THR A 291 7.29 -1.74 14.22
C THR A 291 6.17 -2.66 14.68
N SER A 292 6.05 -2.90 15.99
CA SER A 292 4.99 -3.74 16.58
C SER A 292 3.59 -3.13 16.50
N GLY A 293 3.49 -1.79 16.37
CA GLY A 293 2.23 -1.07 16.35
C GLY A 293 2.16 0.05 15.31
N SER A 294 0.94 0.38 14.92
CA SER A 294 0.66 1.57 14.12
C SER A 294 0.84 2.85 14.93
N SER A 295 0.86 3.99 14.24
CA SER A 295 0.99 5.31 14.89
C SER A 295 -0.27 5.64 15.70
N GLY A 296 -1.43 5.14 15.29
CA GLY A 296 -2.66 5.22 16.10
C GLY A 296 -2.61 4.34 17.34
N ASP A 297 -2.01 3.14 17.27
CA ASP A 297 -1.79 2.29 18.45
C ASP A 297 -0.94 3.02 19.49
N PHE A 298 0.18 3.63 19.07
CA PHE A 298 1.05 4.36 20.00
C PHE A 298 0.38 5.60 20.58
N LEU A 299 -0.45 6.33 19.82
CA LEU A 299 -1.23 7.45 20.36
C LEU A 299 -2.19 6.95 21.44
N PHE A 300 -2.92 5.87 21.18
CA PHE A 300 -3.87 5.29 22.12
C PHE A 300 -3.17 4.73 23.36
N TYR A 301 -2.03 4.06 23.19
CA TYR A 301 -1.19 3.55 24.29
C TYR A 301 -0.73 4.69 25.20
N ILE A 302 -0.29 5.82 24.65
CA ILE A 302 0.16 6.95 25.46
C ILE A 302 -1.00 7.55 26.26
N GLN A 303 -2.18 7.71 25.65
CA GLN A 303 -3.35 8.28 26.30
C GLN A 303 -3.89 7.37 27.42
N THR A 304 -3.91 6.05 27.21
CA THR A 304 -4.59 5.10 28.10
C THR A 304 -3.66 4.33 29.02
N GLY A 305 -2.37 4.24 28.69
CA GLY A 305 -1.40 3.37 29.34
C GLY A 305 -1.56 1.88 29.04
N ASP A 306 -2.53 1.48 28.22
CA ASP A 306 -2.80 0.07 27.93
C ASP A 306 -1.84 -0.51 26.89
N ILE A 307 -0.89 -1.35 27.32
CA ILE A 307 0.09 -1.99 26.45
C ILE A 307 -0.56 -2.92 25.41
N ASN A 308 -1.73 -3.49 25.73
CA ASN A 308 -2.44 -4.39 24.82
C ASN A 308 -3.05 -3.67 23.62
N SER A 309 -3.03 -2.34 23.63
CA SER A 309 -3.43 -1.53 22.47
C SER A 309 -2.42 -1.59 21.31
N ILE A 310 -1.15 -1.93 21.59
CA ILE A 310 -0.11 -2.09 20.58
C ILE A 310 -0.32 -3.40 19.81
N GLY A 311 -0.33 -3.32 18.48
CA GLY A 311 -0.57 -4.48 17.61
C GLY A 311 -2.05 -4.69 17.28
N THR A 312 -2.93 -3.80 17.71
CA THR A 312 -4.33 -3.75 17.26
C THR A 312 -4.48 -3.08 15.89
N PHE A 313 -3.42 -2.38 15.41
CA PHE A 313 -3.32 -1.73 14.11
C PHE A 313 -4.36 -0.62 13.88
N ARG A 314 -4.68 0.17 14.92
CA ARG A 314 -5.47 1.42 14.81
C ARG A 314 -4.74 2.40 13.91
N THR A 315 -5.35 2.78 12.80
CA THR A 315 -4.65 3.60 11.80
C THR A 315 -4.51 5.04 12.29
N GLY A 316 -3.27 5.52 12.40
CA GLY A 316 -3.00 6.91 12.77
C GLY A 316 -3.37 7.92 11.67
N SER A 317 -3.16 9.20 11.94
CA SER A 317 -3.29 10.26 10.93
C SER A 317 -1.96 10.91 10.59
N LEU A 318 -1.69 11.11 9.29
CA LEU A 318 -0.59 11.95 8.81
C LEU A 318 -0.73 13.37 9.38
N ILE A 319 -1.95 13.91 9.40
CA ILE A 319 -2.21 15.25 9.92
C ILE A 319 -2.01 15.26 11.43
N GLY A 320 -2.64 14.32 12.15
CA GLY A 320 -2.55 14.22 13.60
C GLY A 320 -1.11 14.06 14.06
N SER A 321 -0.42 13.01 13.62
CA SER A 321 0.98 12.76 14.01
C SER A 321 1.91 13.92 13.68
N SER A 322 1.79 14.53 12.49
CA SER A 322 2.64 15.66 12.12
C SER A 322 2.37 16.87 13.02
N PHE A 323 1.11 17.11 13.39
CA PHE A 323 0.73 18.16 14.34
C PHE A 323 1.25 17.87 15.75
N ALA A 324 1.17 16.62 16.23
CA ALA A 324 1.74 16.24 17.53
C ALA A 324 3.24 16.50 17.61
N ILE A 325 3.96 16.19 16.52
CA ILE A 325 5.41 16.32 16.47
C ILE A 325 5.84 17.79 16.35
N PHE A 326 5.22 18.55 15.42
CA PHE A 326 5.71 19.86 14.99
C PHE A 326 4.81 21.03 15.36
N GLY A 327 3.67 20.79 16.02
CA GLY A 327 2.63 21.81 16.21
C GLY A 327 2.18 22.39 14.87
N TRP A 328 1.81 23.67 14.83
CA TRP A 328 1.36 24.35 13.61
C TRP A 328 2.41 24.43 12.49
N TYR A 329 3.70 24.27 12.80
CA TYR A 329 4.77 24.25 11.79
C TYR A 329 4.73 23.01 10.90
N TYR A 330 3.92 21.99 11.25
CA TYR A 330 3.78 20.77 10.48
C TYR A 330 3.42 21.00 9.00
N LEU A 331 2.66 22.06 8.67
CA LEU A 331 2.28 22.37 7.30
C LEU A 331 3.48 22.76 6.44
N ILE A 332 4.41 23.54 6.99
CA ILE A 332 5.64 23.95 6.31
C ILE A 332 6.54 22.73 6.09
N ILE A 333 6.66 21.89 7.11
CA ILE A 333 7.48 20.67 7.06
C ILE A 333 6.90 19.68 6.02
N LEU A 334 5.59 19.47 6.01
CA LEU A 334 4.93 18.64 5.01
C LEU A 334 5.12 19.20 3.60
N SER A 335 5.02 20.52 3.41
CA SER A 335 5.33 21.15 2.13
C SER A 335 6.76 20.89 1.67
N PHE A 336 7.74 20.94 2.57
CA PHE A 336 9.12 20.58 2.26
C PHE A 336 9.25 19.09 1.90
N VAL A 337 8.54 18.20 2.59
CA VAL A 337 8.54 16.76 2.25
C VAL A 337 7.89 16.53 0.87
N PHE A 338 6.79 17.22 0.55
CA PHE A 338 6.15 17.14 -0.77
C PHE A 338 7.06 17.65 -1.88
N PHE A 339 7.82 18.72 -1.61
CA PHE A 339 8.86 19.24 -2.51
C PHE A 339 9.89 18.15 -2.88
N LEU A 340 10.24 17.26 -1.95
CA LEU A 340 11.17 16.16 -2.23
C LEU A 340 10.51 14.96 -2.91
N ILE A 341 9.24 14.67 -2.59
CA ILE A 341 8.51 13.50 -3.10
C ILE A 341 8.10 13.67 -4.57
N PHE A 342 7.59 14.85 -4.98
CA PHE A 342 7.05 15.01 -6.34
C PHE A 342 8.06 14.73 -7.46
N PRO A 343 9.31 15.24 -7.42
CA PRO A 343 10.31 14.91 -8.45
C PRO A 343 10.67 13.44 -8.49
N ALA A 344 10.68 12.79 -7.31
CA ALA A 344 11.01 11.38 -7.18
C ALA A 344 9.90 10.51 -7.80
N ILE A 345 8.62 10.85 -7.58
CA ILE A 345 7.48 10.18 -8.22
C ILE A 345 7.47 10.43 -9.73
N ASP A 346 7.60 11.69 -10.16
CA ASP A 346 7.59 12.06 -11.59
C ASP A 346 8.67 11.32 -12.38
N SER A 347 9.85 11.17 -11.78
CA SER A 347 10.97 10.46 -12.41
C SER A 347 10.73 8.97 -12.66
N LEU A 348 9.66 8.36 -12.14
CA LEU A 348 9.25 6.98 -12.48
C LEU A 348 8.69 6.85 -13.90
N ALA A 349 8.47 7.97 -14.59
CA ALA A 349 8.12 8.05 -16.00
C ALA A 349 9.17 8.85 -16.79
N ILE A 350 9.37 8.49 -18.05
CA ILE A 350 10.23 9.21 -18.99
C ILE A 350 9.46 9.53 -20.26
N THR A 351 9.70 10.71 -20.81
CA THR A 351 9.18 11.11 -22.12
C THR A 351 10.21 10.78 -23.19
N ASN A 352 9.84 9.98 -24.19
CA ASN A 352 10.72 9.72 -25.31
C ASN A 352 10.58 10.83 -26.37
N ILE A 353 11.58 11.72 -26.42
CA ILE A 353 11.63 12.84 -27.37
C ILE A 353 11.60 12.34 -28.82
N HIS A 354 12.14 11.14 -29.09
CA HIS A 354 12.21 10.56 -30.43
C HIS A 354 10.91 9.88 -30.90
N GLN A 355 9.93 9.66 -30.02
CA GLN A 355 8.64 9.03 -30.34
C GLN A 355 7.49 10.00 -30.10
N ASN A 356 7.52 11.20 -30.71
CA ASN A 356 6.48 12.22 -30.56
C ASN A 356 6.15 12.61 -29.10
N GLY A 357 7.11 12.46 -28.17
CA GLY A 357 6.88 12.76 -26.76
C GLY A 357 6.04 11.73 -26.01
N THR A 358 5.95 10.49 -26.49
CA THR A 358 5.24 9.42 -25.77
C THR A 358 5.84 9.19 -24.39
N ILE A 359 4.96 9.06 -23.40
CA ILE A 359 5.34 8.80 -22.01
C ILE A 359 5.50 7.30 -21.80
N HIS A 360 6.60 6.91 -21.18
CA HIS A 360 6.94 5.55 -20.81
C HIS A 360 7.06 5.44 -19.30
N PHE A 361 6.19 4.63 -18.69
CA PHE A 361 6.23 4.36 -17.26
C PHE A 361 7.16 3.19 -16.97
N SER A 362 7.89 3.28 -15.86
CA SER A 362 8.62 2.14 -15.33
C SER A 362 7.65 1.10 -14.76
N PRO A 363 8.00 -0.20 -14.78
CA PRO A 363 7.22 -1.24 -14.10
C PRO A 363 7.18 -1.05 -12.58
N ILE A 364 8.15 -0.31 -12.01
CA ILE A 364 8.12 0.13 -10.60
C ILE A 364 6.99 1.13 -10.34
N ALA A 365 6.69 2.01 -11.30
CA ALA A 365 5.56 2.91 -11.21
C ALA A 365 4.25 2.12 -11.07
N PHE A 366 4.07 1.07 -11.89
CA PHE A 366 2.87 0.23 -11.86
C PHE A 366 2.60 -0.39 -10.48
N VAL A 367 3.61 -1.03 -9.89
CA VAL A 367 3.48 -1.64 -8.56
C VAL A 367 3.40 -0.62 -7.42
N SER A 368 3.51 0.68 -7.74
CA SER A 368 3.47 1.78 -6.78
C SER A 368 2.31 2.74 -7.01
N PHE A 369 1.48 2.57 -8.04
CA PHE A 369 0.40 3.51 -8.36
C PHE A 369 -0.59 3.70 -7.20
N PHE A 370 -1.07 2.61 -6.62
CA PHE A 370 -1.98 2.71 -5.48
C PHE A 370 -1.35 3.38 -4.25
N PRO A 371 -0.21 2.91 -3.70
CA PRO A 371 0.36 3.55 -2.52
C PRO A 371 0.77 5.00 -2.78
N LEU A 372 1.23 5.34 -3.99
CA LEU A 372 1.55 6.73 -4.34
C LEU A 372 0.31 7.63 -4.45
N LEU A 373 -0.83 7.10 -4.90
CA LEU A 373 -2.08 7.86 -4.96
C LEU A 373 -2.60 8.20 -3.56
N PHE A 374 -2.52 7.24 -2.62
CA PHE A 374 -3.07 7.40 -1.27
C PHE A 374 -2.05 7.89 -0.24
N CYS A 375 -0.78 8.06 -0.60
CA CYS A 375 0.28 8.39 0.36
C CYS A 375 0.09 9.72 1.10
N PHE A 376 -0.70 10.66 0.56
CA PHE A 376 -1.00 11.93 1.22
C PHE A 376 -2.24 11.88 2.12
N THR A 377 -2.84 10.69 2.25
CA THR A 377 -4.01 10.41 3.09
C THR A 377 -3.67 9.27 4.05
N SER A 378 -4.39 9.15 5.16
CA SER A 378 -4.33 8.00 6.06
C SER A 378 -5.39 6.95 5.71
N ALA A 379 -6.36 7.32 4.88
CA ALA A 379 -7.31 6.40 4.26
C ALA A 379 -6.62 5.39 3.33
N ALA A 380 -7.32 4.27 3.10
CA ALA A 380 -6.97 3.26 2.10
C ALA A 380 -5.51 2.79 2.16
N THR A 381 -4.97 2.55 3.37
CA THR A 381 -3.57 2.14 3.59
C THR A 381 -2.51 3.16 3.15
N GLY A 382 -2.88 4.44 3.12
CA GLY A 382 -1.95 5.54 2.91
C GLY A 382 -1.03 5.78 4.12
N SER A 383 -0.50 7.00 4.24
CA SER A 383 0.39 7.35 5.34
C SER A 383 -0.38 7.63 6.62
N GLU A 384 -0.17 6.80 7.64
CA GLU A 384 -0.72 6.99 9.00
C GLU A 384 0.09 7.96 9.86
N SER A 385 1.29 8.32 9.41
CA SER A 385 2.17 9.28 10.08
C SER A 385 3.25 9.88 9.19
N ILE A 386 3.99 10.86 9.70
CA ILE A 386 5.14 11.42 8.99
C ILE A 386 6.21 10.36 8.71
N SER A 387 6.44 9.42 9.64
CA SER A 387 7.40 8.33 9.44
C SER A 387 6.96 7.41 8.29
N SER A 388 5.67 7.11 8.18
CA SER A 388 5.14 6.36 7.03
C SER A 388 5.25 7.11 5.70
N LEU A 389 5.04 8.43 5.68
CA LEU A 389 5.21 9.26 4.48
C LEU A 389 6.67 9.26 4.01
N LEU A 390 7.62 9.39 4.95
CA LEU A 390 9.06 9.29 4.63
C LEU A 390 9.46 7.88 4.17
N GLY A 391 8.69 6.85 4.54
CA GLY A 391 8.79 5.49 4.02
C GLY A 391 8.67 5.39 2.48
N ILE A 392 8.11 6.41 1.81
CA ILE A 392 8.10 6.49 0.35
C ILE A 392 9.51 6.56 -0.22
N PHE A 393 10.44 7.30 0.40
CA PHE A 393 11.82 7.34 -0.07
C PHE A 393 12.48 5.98 0.02
N ARG A 394 12.24 5.26 1.12
CA ARG A 394 12.68 3.88 1.28
C ARG A 394 12.11 3.00 0.15
N MET A 395 10.82 3.11 -0.13
CA MET A 395 10.18 2.39 -1.24
C MET A 395 10.82 2.72 -2.60
N LEU A 396 11.07 4.00 -2.89
CA LEU A 396 11.67 4.48 -4.13
C LEU A 396 13.14 4.08 -4.26
N ILE A 397 13.81 3.72 -3.18
CA ILE A 397 15.18 3.22 -3.20
C ILE A 397 15.19 1.68 -3.30
N GLU A 398 14.50 0.99 -2.38
CA GLU A 398 14.55 -0.47 -2.25
C GLU A 398 13.93 -1.19 -3.44
N LYS A 399 12.76 -0.76 -3.94
CA LYS A 399 12.08 -1.45 -5.05
C LYS A 399 12.92 -1.45 -6.34
N PRO A 400 13.49 -0.31 -6.80
CA PRO A 400 14.41 -0.30 -7.94
C PRO A 400 15.65 -1.19 -7.77
N ILE A 401 16.26 -1.21 -6.57
CA ILE A 401 17.44 -2.05 -6.29
C ILE A 401 17.07 -3.53 -6.39
N LEU A 402 15.99 -3.96 -5.74
CA LEU A 402 15.52 -5.34 -5.80
C LEU A 402 15.19 -5.75 -7.24
N PHE A 403 14.49 -4.89 -7.98
CA PHE A 403 14.17 -5.12 -9.38
C PHE A 403 15.43 -5.28 -10.24
N TYR A 404 16.42 -4.40 -10.04
CA TYR A 404 17.71 -4.49 -10.73
C TYR A 404 18.46 -5.80 -10.44
N ILE A 405 18.51 -6.22 -9.17
CA ILE A 405 19.15 -7.48 -8.76
C ILE A 405 18.47 -8.66 -9.44
N ILE A 406 17.13 -8.72 -9.42
CA ILE A 406 16.36 -9.79 -10.06
C ILE A 406 16.64 -9.83 -11.56
N LEU A 407 16.64 -8.68 -12.24
CA LEU A 407 16.95 -8.61 -13.67
C LEU A 407 18.36 -9.09 -14.00
N LYS A 408 19.35 -8.77 -13.16
CA LYS A 408 20.72 -9.27 -13.29
C LYS A 408 20.80 -10.78 -13.11
N LEU A 409 20.14 -11.35 -12.11
CA LEU A 409 20.09 -12.79 -11.88
C LEU A 409 19.50 -13.54 -13.09
N ILE A 410 18.41 -13.02 -13.67
CA ILE A 410 17.81 -13.58 -14.90
C ILE A 410 18.81 -13.53 -16.06
N SER A 411 19.58 -12.45 -16.19
CA SER A 411 20.55 -12.31 -17.28
C SER A 411 21.75 -13.25 -17.15
N LEU A 412 22.17 -13.54 -15.92
CA LEU A 412 23.25 -14.49 -15.62
C LEU A 412 22.81 -15.93 -15.90
N ALA A 413 21.57 -16.30 -15.54
CA ALA A 413 21.04 -17.65 -15.78
C ALA A 413 20.81 -18.00 -17.27
N LYS A 414 20.91 -17.01 -18.17
CA LYS A 414 20.82 -17.21 -19.63
C LYS A 414 22.18 -17.42 -20.30
N LYS A 415 23.27 -17.11 -19.61
CA LYS A 415 24.64 -17.42 -20.04
C LYS A 415 25.00 -18.79 -19.52
#